data_AF-A0A9X3XJ69-F1
#
_entry.id   AF-A0A9X3XJ69-F1
#
_cell.length_a   1.000
_cell.length_b   1.000
_cell.length_c   1.000
_cell.angle_alpha   90.00
_cell.angle_beta   90.00
_cell.angle_gamma   90.00
#
_symmetry.space_group_name_H-M   'P 1'
#
loop_
_entity.id
_entity.type
_entity.pdbx_description
1 polymer ?
#
loop_
_entity_poly.entity_id
_entity_poly.type
_entity_poly.pdbx_seq_one_letter_code
_entity_poly.pdbx_strand_id
1 'polypeptide(L)' 'MKKIIKVSNILFAIAMVVSLYGFYKIYEVRKDLPVGACPIEDNRPILYLGILFMISSIIVSYIEDKKIEKQINN' A
#
# COMPACT_ATOMS: atom_id res chain seq x y z
N MET A 1 -2.37 -28.37 -2.55
CA MET A 1 -3.27 -27.31 -2.04
C MET A 1 -3.32 -26.18 -3.08
N LYS A 2 -4.49 -25.85 -3.65
CA LYS A 2 -4.61 -24.69 -4.55
C LYS A 2 -4.63 -23.42 -3.69
N LYS A 3 -3.56 -22.62 -3.76
CA LYS A 3 -3.48 -21.33 -3.05
C LYS A 3 -4.37 -20.34 -3.78
N ILE A 4 -5.56 -20.05 -3.25
CA ILE A 4 -6.42 -19.01 -3.81
C ILE A 4 -5.74 -17.68 -3.48
N ILE A 5 -5.19 -17.03 -4.50
CA ILE A 5 -4.61 -15.70 -4.36
C ILE A 5 -5.79 -14.73 -4.23
N LYS A 6 -5.96 -14.15 -3.03
CA LYS A 6 -6.93 -13.08 -2.77
C LYS A 6 -6.51 -11.81 -3.51
N VAL A 7 -7.47 -11.02 -3.99
CA VAL A 7 -7.21 -9.75 -4.68
C VAL A 7 -6.58 -8.75 -3.70
N SER A 8 -7.01 -8.79 -2.44
CA SER A 8 -6.40 -8.02 -1.34
C SER A 8 -4.89 -8.24 -1.21
N ASN A 9 -4.41 -9.48 -1.38
CA ASN A 9 -2.98 -9.80 -1.30
C ASN A 9 -2.18 -9.17 -2.44
N ILE A 10 -2.75 -9.11 -3.64
CA ILE A 10 -2.10 -8.46 -4.80
C ILE A 10 -2.04 -6.95 -4.56
N LEU A 11 -3.14 -6.34 -4.13
CA LEU A 11 -3.19 -4.92 -3.78
C LEU A 11 -2.20 -4.57 -2.66
N PHE A 12 -2.09 -5.43 -1.65
CA PHE A 12 -1.13 -5.26 -0.56
C PHE A 12 0.32 -5.33 -1.05
N ALA A 13 0.64 -6.27 -1.94
CA ALA A 13 1.97 -6.35 -2.55
C ALA A 13 2.30 -5.10 -3.36
N ILE A 14 1.35 -4.56 -4.13
CA ILE A 14 1.51 -3.29 -4.85
C ILE A 14 1.72 -2.13 -3.87
N ALA A 15 0.91 -2.05 -2.80
CA ALA A 15 1.04 -1.02 -1.78
C ALA A 15 2.43 -1.03 -1.13
N MET A 16 2.95 -2.22 -0.81
CA MET A 16 4.31 -2.42 -0.28
C MET A 16 5.38 -1.91 -1.25
N VAL A 17 5.32 -2.32 -2.52
CA VAL A 17 6.31 -1.90 -3.53
C VAL A 17 6.30 -0.38 -3.73
N VAL A 18 5.11 0.23 -3.85
CA VAL A 18 4.96 1.67 -4.03
C VAL A 18 5.46 2.43 -2.80
N SER A 19 5.14 1.94 -1.59
CA SER A 19 5.57 2.58 -0.34
C SER A 19 7.10 2.51 -0.15
N LEU A 20 7.71 1.37 -0.44
CA LEU A 20 9.17 1.20 -0.40
C LEU A 20 9.87 2.09 -1.42
N TYR A 21 9.31 2.20 -2.64
CA TYR A 21 9.84 3.10 -3.66
C TYR A 21 9.72 4.57 -3.25
N GLY A 22 8.58 4.98 -2.69
CA GLY A 22 8.39 6.33 -2.16
C GLY A 22 9.37 6.65 -1.03
N PHE A 23 9.54 5.72 -0.10
CA PHE A 23 10.51 5.86 0.99
C PHE A 23 11.95 6.00 0.47
N TYR A 24 12.35 5.16 -0.49
CA TYR A 24 13.66 5.24 -1.13
C TYR A 24 13.90 6.61 -1.77
N LYS A 25 12.91 7.13 -2.51
CA LYS A 25 13.02 8.44 -3.16
C LYS A 25 13.14 9.59 -2.15
N ILE A 26 12.34 9.57 -1.08
CA ILE A 26 12.43 10.56 0.00
C ILE A 26 13.80 10.48 0.68
N TYR A 27 14.33 9.26 0.88
CA TYR A 27 15.66 9.06 1.45
C TYR A 27 16.77 9.59 0.54
N GLU A 28 16.63 9.43 -0.78
CA GLU A 28 17.56 9.99 -1.77
C GLU A 28 17.57 11.52 -1.69
N VAL A 29 16.39 12.15 -1.81
CA VAL A 29 16.21 13.61 -1.77
C VAL A 29 16.69 14.21 -0.44
N ARG A 30 16.49 13.51 0.68
CA ARG A 30 16.98 13.95 2.00
C ARG A 30 18.49 14.15 2.05
N LYS A 31 19.28 13.39 1.28
CA LYS A 31 20.75 13.49 1.31
C LYS A 31 21.26 14.83 0.76
N ASP A 32 20.55 15.38 -0.21
CA ASP A 32 20.93 16.60 -0.91
C ASP A 32 20.34 17.87 -0.27
N LEU A 33 19.48 17.70 0.75
CA LEU A 33 18.76 18.79 1.40
C LEU A 33 19.50 19.32 2.64
N PRO A 34 19.48 20.64 2.88
CA PRO A 34 20.03 21.23 4.08
C PRO A 34 19.28 20.76 5.33
N VAL A 35 19.96 20.82 6.47
CA VAL A 35 19.38 20.47 7.76
C VAL A 35 18.15 21.33 8.02
N GLY A 36 17.00 20.69 8.26
CA GLY A 36 15.72 21.36 8.52
C GLY A 36 14.78 21.46 7.32
N ALA A 37 15.21 21.10 6.11
CA ALA A 37 14.32 21.00 4.96
C ALA A 37 13.49 19.70 4.96
N CYS A 38 12.26 19.74 4.44
CA CYS A 38 11.34 18.62 4.42
C CYS A 38 11.46 17.81 3.11
N PRO A 39 11.98 16.57 3.13
CA PRO A 39 12.31 15.80 1.92
C PRO A 39 11.08 15.19 1.21
N ILE A 40 9.88 15.58 1.61
CA ILE A 40 8.63 14.96 1.18
C ILE A 40 7.87 15.79 0.15
N GLU A 41 8.21 17.08 0.01
CA GLU A 41 7.43 18.08 -0.72
C GLU A 41 7.09 17.63 -2.15
N ASP A 42 8.11 17.15 -2.88
CA ASP A 42 7.99 16.73 -4.28
C ASP A 42 7.51 15.27 -4.44
N ASN A 43 7.58 14.47 -3.37
CA ASN A 43 7.28 13.04 -3.40
C ASN A 43 5.95 12.67 -2.71
N ARG A 44 5.18 13.66 -2.23
CA ARG A 44 3.86 13.46 -1.62
C ARG A 44 2.91 12.59 -2.46
N PRO A 45 2.83 12.71 -3.80
CA PRO A 45 1.90 11.90 -4.59
C PRO A 45 2.16 10.38 -4.47
N ILE A 46 3.43 9.96 -4.43
CA ILE A 46 3.79 8.54 -4.30
C ILE A 46 3.38 8.00 -2.93
N LEU A 47 3.54 8.80 -1.89
CA LEU A 47 3.07 8.46 -0.54
C LEU A 47 1.54 8.32 -0.50
N TYR A 48 0.81 9.27 -1.08
CA TYR A 48 -0.65 9.18 -1.15
C TYR A 48 -1.12 7.96 -1.92
N LEU A 49 -0.44 7.59 -3.03
CA LEU A 49 -0.71 6.36 -3.75
C LEU A 49 -0.48 5.12 -2.88
N GLY A 50 0.64 5.05 -2.16
CA GLY A 50 0.93 3.95 -1.24
C GLY A 50 -0.15 3.79 -0.16
N ILE A 51 -0.54 4.90 0.48
CA ILE A 51 -1.62 4.93 1.48
C ILE A 51 -2.95 4.46 0.88
N LEU A 52 -3.30 4.95 -0.32
CA LEU A 52 -4.56 4.62 -0.98
C LEU A 52 -4.63 3.14 -1.34
N PHE A 53 -3.54 2.57 -1.88
CA PHE A 53 -3.47 1.13 -2.15
C PHE A 53 -3.54 0.30 -0.86
N MET A 54 -2.88 0.76 0.21
CA MET A 54 -2.92 0.07 1.51
C MET A 54 -4.35 0.02 2.06
N ILE A 55 -5.05 1.17 2.12
CA ILE A 55 -6.44 1.25 2.59
C ILE A 55 -7.35 0.39 1.71
N SER A 56 -7.18 0.47 0.39
CA SER A 56 -7.96 -0.32 -0.56
C SER A 56 -7.75 -1.82 -0.35
N SER A 57 -6.52 -2.26 -0.07
CA SER A 57 -6.22 -3.68 0.22
C SER A 57 -6.98 -4.18 1.45
N ILE A 58 -7.08 -3.36 2.50
CA ILE A 58 -7.79 -3.69 3.74
C ILE A 58 -9.29 -3.76 3.49
N ILE A 59 -9.86 -2.78 2.78
CA ILE A 59 -11.29 -2.76 2.45
C ILE A 59 -11.66 -3.99 1.61
N VAL A 60 -10.86 -4.31 0.59
CA VAL A 60 -11.08 -5.50 -0.25
C VAL A 60 -10.98 -6.77 0.58
N SER A 61 -9.99 -6.89 1.47
CA SER A 61 -9.86 -8.06 2.36
C SER A 61 -11.12 -8.24 3.21
N TYR A 62 -11.62 -7.16 3.81
CA TYR A 62 -12.83 -7.21 4.63
C TYR A 62 -14.06 -7.67 3.83
N ILE A 63 -14.22 -7.17 2.60
CA ILE A 63 -15.32 -7.58 1.71
C ILE A 63 -15.17 -9.05 1.29
N GLU A 64 -13.95 -9.50 0.94
CA GLU A 64 -13.66 -10.89 0.60
C GLU A 64 -14.01 -11.84 1.75
N ASP A 65 -13.60 -11.50 2.98
CA ASP A 65 -13.86 -12.30 4.17
C ASP A 65 -15.37 -12.38 4.47
N LYS A 66 -16.08 -11.24 4.42
CA LYS A 66 -17.54 -11.21 4.60
C LYS A 66 -18.30 -12.00 3.54
N LYS A 67 -17.80 -12.04 2.30
CA LYS A 67 -18.39 -12.84 1.22
C LYS A 67 -18.21 -14.34 1.48
N ILE A 68 -17.05 -14.76 1.98
CA ILE A 68 -16.77 -16.15 2.33
C ILE A 68 -17.66 -16.59 3.50
N GLU A 69 -17.79 -15.78 4.55
CA GLU A 69 -18.69 -16.06 5.69
C GLU A 69 -20.15 -16.25 5.22
N LYS A 70 -20.63 -15.39 4.32
CA LYS A 70 -21.97 -15.52 3.76
C LYS A 70 -22.16 -16.81 2.95
N GLN A 71 -21.11 -17.30 2.27
CA GLN A 71 -21.17 -18.57 1.52
C GLN A 71 -21.15 -19.80 2.41
N ILE A 72 -20.57 -19.72 3.62
CA ILE A 72 -20.54 -20.85 4.57
C ILE A 72 -21.88 -20.98 5.31
N ASN A 73 -22.53 -19.85 5.62
CA ASN A 73 -23.75 -19.80 6.41
C ASN A 73 -25.06 -19.97 5.60
N ASN A 74 -24.96 -20.25 4.30
CA ASN A 74 -26.09 -20.33 3.36
C ASN A 74 -26.04 -21.63 2.56
#